data_AF-A0A6G1GDB6-F1
#
_entry.id   AF-A0A6G1GDB6-F1
#
_cell.length_a   1.000
_cell.length_b   1.000
_cell.length_c   1.000
_cell.angle_alpha   90.00
_cell.angle_beta   90.00
_cell.angle_gamma   90.00
#
_symmetry.space_group_name_H-M   'P 1'
#
loop_
_entity.id
_entity.type
_entity.pdbx_description
1 polymer ?
#
loop_
_entity_poly.entity_id
_entity_poly.type
_entity_poly.pdbx_seq_one_letter_code
_entity_poly.pdbx_strand_id
1 'polypeptide(L)'
;MVSHNDSDTLWNFMGFVQRTAMGLSLHRDPEPLEGMSPFEKEMRRRLWATIVFLDLHVAIGSGMPTLIRPQDYSTRPPANIDEDQLSVDMVHTPQGAFPEHTTSTFQTRLAEILPDICAIISNINSAAPDLKYKDVLEFDAKLRQSLKASLACVSSRRNPVIGPKSLDRPHIQSSMLQLFVRGVMLALHCHYFMDPEKHPDYQTSYWAVLDCSLAILGQQRQIYDANSSELPTTWFNDINQGSYFIAAAHVTLGIKHGSFLSGPMALIGSSANETAWMLMDSLASISEEDVGRSVEYFKRYSAFYQRYATLQALVNGGDTEQARNDAFEHIIKVVSEKAAELYPSPFYG
;
A
#
# COMPACT_ATOMS: atom_id res chain seq x y z
N MET A 1 -14.75 4.84 -11.03
CA MET A 1 -14.73 5.95 -10.04
C MET A 1 -13.26 6.30 -9.84
N VAL A 2 -12.69 7.12 -10.75
CA VAL A 2 -11.26 7.44 -10.82
C VAL A 2 -11.11 8.93 -10.48
N SER A 3 -10.38 9.28 -9.43
CA SER A 3 -9.96 10.66 -9.20
C SER A 3 -8.83 10.98 -10.20
N HIS A 4 -9.22 11.45 -11.38
CA HIS A 4 -8.45 11.44 -12.63
C HIS A 4 -7.24 12.37 -12.76
N ASN A 5 -6.82 13.14 -11.76
CA ASN A 5 -5.81 14.18 -12.01
C ASN A 5 -4.40 13.83 -11.50
N ASP A 6 -4.30 13.25 -10.29
CA ASP A 6 -3.00 13.06 -9.65
C ASP A 6 -2.41 11.68 -9.95
N SER A 7 -3.26 10.65 -10.04
CA SER A 7 -2.87 9.30 -10.48
C SER A 7 -2.33 9.30 -11.91
N ASP A 8 -2.99 10.06 -12.79
CA ASP A 8 -2.68 10.11 -14.22
C ASP A 8 -1.38 10.90 -14.44
N THR A 9 -1.15 11.96 -13.64
CA THR A 9 0.12 12.69 -13.62
C THR A 9 1.28 11.79 -13.16
N LEU A 10 1.07 10.99 -12.12
CA LEU A 10 2.10 10.08 -11.60
C LEU A 10 2.46 8.98 -12.60
N TRP A 11 1.46 8.41 -13.29
CA TRP A 11 1.68 7.42 -14.35
C TRP A 11 2.47 8.00 -15.53
N ASN A 12 2.17 9.23 -15.95
CA ASN A 12 2.94 9.93 -16.98
C ASN A 12 4.40 10.17 -16.56
N PHE A 13 4.62 10.59 -15.32
CA PHE A 13 5.96 10.76 -14.76
C PHE A 13 6.73 9.44 -14.69
N MET A 14 6.05 8.34 -14.31
CA MET A 14 6.63 7.00 -14.32
C MET A 14 7.09 6.60 -15.73
N GLY A 15 6.35 6.98 -16.77
CA GLY A 15 6.77 6.85 -18.16
C GLY A 15 8.09 7.56 -18.48
N PHE A 16 8.31 8.76 -17.94
CA PHE A 16 9.58 9.47 -18.09
C PHE A 16 10.73 8.76 -17.36
N VAL A 17 10.50 8.31 -16.12
CA VAL A 17 11.49 7.55 -15.34
C VAL A 17 11.88 6.26 -16.05
N GLN A 18 10.90 5.50 -16.54
CA GLN A 18 11.09 4.24 -17.27
C GLN A 18 11.95 4.44 -18.53
N ARG A 19 11.61 5.42 -19.38
CA ARG A 19 12.38 5.72 -20.60
C ARG A 19 13.81 6.17 -20.29
N THR A 20 13.99 6.98 -19.24
CA THR A 20 15.31 7.44 -18.80
C THR A 20 16.17 6.26 -18.33
N ALA A 21 15.60 5.38 -17.49
CA ALA A 21 16.26 4.18 -17.00
C ALA A 21 16.63 3.21 -18.13
N MET A 22 15.73 3.04 -19.12
CA MET A 22 16.02 2.23 -20.30
C MET A 22 17.12 2.84 -21.17
N GLY A 23 17.14 4.17 -21.34
CA GLY A 23 18.22 4.88 -22.03
C GLY A 23 19.59 4.70 -21.35
N LEU A 24 19.61 4.59 -20.02
CA LEU A 24 20.80 4.25 -19.23
C LEU A 24 21.12 2.75 -19.19
N SER A 25 20.37 1.94 -19.94
CA SER A 25 20.50 0.47 -20.03
C SER A 25 20.32 -0.27 -18.70
N LEU A 26 19.54 0.26 -17.75
CA LEU A 26 19.29 -0.38 -16.46
C LEU A 26 18.42 -1.65 -16.55
N HIS A 27 17.65 -1.78 -17.63
CA HIS A 27 16.82 -2.95 -17.96
C HIS A 27 17.63 -4.17 -18.44
N ARG A 28 18.94 -4.03 -18.64
CA ARG A 28 19.82 -5.14 -19.04
C ARG A 28 20.66 -5.56 -17.86
N ASP A 29 20.78 -6.86 -17.63
CA ASP A 29 21.65 -7.33 -16.54
C ASP A 29 23.09 -6.86 -16.81
N PRO A 30 23.76 -6.24 -15.82
CA PRO A 30 25.07 -5.66 -16.04
C PRO A 30 26.19 -6.71 -15.99
N GLU A 31 25.90 -7.99 -15.74
CA GLU A 31 26.93 -9.04 -15.63
C GLU A 31 27.82 -9.18 -16.87
N PRO A 32 27.28 -9.17 -18.10
CA PRO A 32 28.10 -9.28 -19.30
C PRO A 32 28.93 -8.03 -19.58
N LEU A 33 28.72 -6.92 -18.85
CA LEU A 33 29.47 -5.69 -19.05
C LEU A 33 30.84 -5.79 -18.37
N GLU A 34 31.89 -5.75 -19.18
CA GLU A 34 33.27 -5.65 -18.72
C GLU A 34 33.55 -4.24 -18.15
N GLY A 35 34.47 -4.15 -17.18
CA GLY A 35 34.90 -2.89 -16.60
C GLY A 35 33.98 -2.27 -15.54
N MET A 36 32.87 -2.93 -15.20
CA MET A 36 31.98 -2.51 -14.11
C MET A 36 32.25 -3.29 -12.83
N SER A 37 32.42 -2.59 -11.72
CA SER A 37 32.64 -3.22 -10.41
C SER A 37 31.40 -4.00 -9.96
N PRO A 38 31.56 -5.05 -9.12
CA PRO A 38 30.42 -5.76 -8.56
C PRO A 38 29.47 -4.84 -7.77
N PHE A 39 29.99 -3.80 -7.11
CA PHE A 39 29.19 -2.79 -6.43
C PHE A 39 28.26 -2.05 -7.41
N GLU A 40 28.80 -1.52 -8.50
CA GLU A 40 28.00 -0.82 -9.52
C GLU A 40 26.98 -1.73 -10.17
N LYS A 41 27.34 -2.99 -10.44
CA LYS A 41 26.42 -4.01 -10.97
C LYS A 41 25.23 -4.21 -10.02
N GLU A 42 25.49 -4.35 -8.73
CA GLU A 42 24.46 -4.55 -7.71
C GLU A 42 23.58 -3.29 -7.53
N MET A 43 24.18 -2.10 -7.48
CA MET A 43 23.43 -0.84 -7.41
C MET A 43 22.49 -0.64 -8.60
N ARG A 44 22.91 -1.05 -9.81
CA ARG A 44 22.05 -1.04 -11.00
C ARG A 44 20.87 -2.00 -10.88
N ARG A 45 21.09 -3.23 -10.38
CA ARG A 45 20.00 -4.20 -10.13
C ARG A 45 18.99 -3.65 -9.14
N ARG A 46 19.46 -3.08 -8.03
CA ARG A 46 18.60 -2.45 -7.00
C ARG A 46 17.80 -1.29 -7.56
N LEU A 47 18.44 -0.41 -8.32
CA LEU A 47 17.76 0.73 -8.93
C LEU A 47 16.67 0.28 -9.92
N TRP A 48 16.97 -0.70 -10.77
CA TRP A 48 15.98 -1.28 -11.69
C TRP A 48 14.82 -1.94 -10.93
N ALA A 49 15.10 -2.75 -9.90
CA ALA A 49 14.06 -3.39 -9.09
C ALA A 49 13.14 -2.36 -8.42
N THR A 50 13.68 -1.25 -7.92
CA THR A 50 12.87 -0.14 -7.37
C THR A 50 12.01 0.53 -8.44
N ILE A 51 12.54 0.74 -9.64
CA ILE A 51 11.76 1.30 -10.77
C ILE A 51 10.59 0.38 -11.14
N VAL A 52 10.83 -0.93 -11.21
CA VAL A 52 9.79 -1.92 -11.46
C VAL A 52 8.74 -1.90 -10.35
N PHE A 53 9.14 -1.86 -9.07
CA PHE A 53 8.21 -1.71 -7.96
C PHE A 53 7.31 -0.48 -8.11
N LEU A 54 7.91 0.69 -8.39
CA LEU A 54 7.17 1.94 -8.52
C LEU A 54 6.20 1.90 -9.71
N ASP A 55 6.59 1.32 -10.85
CA ASP A 55 5.69 1.13 -11.99
C ASP A 55 4.45 0.31 -11.61
N LEU A 56 4.64 -0.80 -10.90
CA LEU A 56 3.52 -1.64 -10.44
C LEU A 56 2.64 -0.91 -9.45
N HIS A 57 3.22 -0.19 -8.48
CA HIS A 57 2.50 0.58 -7.47
C HIS A 57 1.61 1.65 -8.13
N VAL A 58 2.17 2.37 -9.10
CA VAL A 58 1.44 3.39 -9.86
C VAL A 58 0.37 2.75 -10.76
N ALA A 59 0.65 1.64 -11.42
CA ALA A 59 -0.31 0.91 -12.26
C ALA A 59 -1.55 0.44 -11.46
N ILE A 60 -1.34 -0.08 -10.25
CA ILE A 60 -2.45 -0.47 -9.36
C ILE A 60 -3.28 0.75 -8.95
N GLY A 61 -2.62 1.83 -8.51
CA GLY A 61 -3.32 3.03 -8.02
C GLY A 61 -4.05 3.82 -9.10
N SER A 62 -3.55 3.81 -10.33
CA SER A 62 -4.13 4.55 -11.47
C SER A 62 -5.11 3.72 -12.30
N GLY A 63 -5.11 2.39 -12.14
CA GLY A 63 -5.84 1.49 -13.05
C GLY A 63 -5.25 1.43 -14.46
N MET A 64 -4.03 1.95 -14.65
CA MET A 64 -3.34 1.97 -15.94
C MET A 64 -2.49 0.71 -16.12
N PRO A 65 -2.24 0.24 -17.36
CA PRO A 65 -1.32 -0.87 -17.60
C PRO A 65 0.09 -0.56 -17.09
N THR A 66 0.83 -1.60 -16.70
CA THR A 66 2.26 -1.51 -16.39
C THR A 66 3.05 -1.04 -17.61
N LEU A 67 4.00 -0.14 -17.40
CA LEU A 67 4.89 0.33 -18.46
C LEU A 67 6.04 -0.66 -18.74
N ILE A 68 6.36 -1.50 -17.76
CA ILE A 68 7.45 -2.48 -17.84
C ILE A 68 6.85 -3.88 -17.86
N ARG A 69 7.08 -4.61 -18.96
CA ARG A 69 6.68 -6.01 -19.07
C ARG A 69 7.85 -6.92 -18.71
N PRO A 70 7.60 -8.13 -18.18
CA PRO A 70 8.66 -9.10 -17.87
C PRO A 70 9.61 -9.39 -19.04
N GLN A 71 9.12 -9.33 -20.28
CA GLN A 71 9.92 -9.53 -21.49
C GLN A 71 10.79 -8.33 -21.89
N ASP A 72 10.60 -7.16 -21.28
CA ASP A 72 11.29 -5.91 -21.67
C ASP A 72 12.65 -5.76 -20.98
N TYR A 73 12.99 -6.64 -20.03
CA TYR A 73 14.24 -6.57 -19.27
C TYR A 73 14.85 -7.96 -19.02
N SER A 74 16.16 -7.97 -18.80
CA SER A 74 16.93 -9.19 -18.46
C SER A 74 17.64 -9.09 -17.10
N THR A 75 17.52 -7.94 -16.43
CA THR A 75 18.14 -7.67 -15.12
C THR A 75 17.71 -8.71 -14.09
N ARG A 76 18.69 -9.36 -13.45
CA ARG A 76 18.43 -10.33 -12.39
C ARG A 76 17.97 -9.65 -11.09
N PRO A 77 17.29 -10.38 -10.20
CA PRO A 77 16.96 -9.88 -8.87
C PRO A 77 18.20 -9.36 -8.11
N PRO A 78 18.06 -8.32 -7.28
CA PRO A 78 19.13 -7.89 -6.38
C PRO A 78 19.58 -9.01 -5.44
N ALA A 79 20.82 -8.94 -4.96
CA ALA A 79 21.32 -9.89 -3.97
C ALA A 79 20.69 -9.62 -2.59
N ASN A 80 20.34 -10.68 -1.87
CA ASN A 80 19.83 -10.58 -0.49
C ASN A 80 21.00 -10.35 0.49
N ILE A 81 21.54 -9.14 0.52
CA ILE A 81 22.69 -8.73 1.34
C ILE A 81 22.38 -7.43 2.09
N ASP A 82 23.02 -7.24 3.25
CA ASP A 82 22.90 -6.03 4.06
C ASP A 82 23.71 -4.85 3.47
N GLU A 83 23.38 -3.61 3.85
CA GLU A 83 24.05 -2.40 3.36
C GLU A 83 25.52 -2.33 3.78
N ASP A 84 25.87 -2.88 4.94
CA ASP A 84 27.25 -2.95 5.43
C ASP A 84 28.14 -3.91 4.63
N GLN A 85 27.53 -4.82 3.87
CA GLN A 85 28.22 -5.70 2.92
C GLN A 85 28.43 -5.05 1.55
N LEU A 86 27.84 -3.87 1.31
CA LEU A 86 28.06 -3.10 0.09
C LEU A 86 29.27 -2.16 0.27
N SER A 87 30.32 -2.41 -0.50
CA SER A 87 31.50 -1.54 -0.55
C SER A 87 31.93 -1.31 -1.99
N VAL A 88 32.41 -0.11 -2.30
CA VAL A 88 32.96 0.24 -3.63
C VAL A 88 34.15 -0.66 -3.98
N ASP A 89 34.87 -1.15 -2.98
CA ASP A 89 36.06 -1.99 -3.14
C ASP A 89 35.74 -3.50 -3.20
N MET A 90 34.47 -3.90 -3.25
CA MET A 90 34.09 -5.31 -3.27
C MET A 90 34.53 -6.00 -4.57
N VAL A 91 35.19 -7.15 -4.43
CA VAL A 91 35.74 -7.91 -5.58
C VAL A 91 34.73 -8.93 -6.13
N HIS A 92 33.73 -9.31 -5.34
CA HIS A 92 32.63 -10.18 -5.74
C HIS A 92 31.35 -9.78 -5.01
N THR A 93 30.18 -10.07 -5.60
CA THR A 93 28.90 -9.94 -4.89
C THR A 93 28.84 -11.00 -3.79
N PRO A 94 28.63 -10.62 -2.51
CA PRO A 94 28.50 -11.57 -1.43
C PRO A 94 27.37 -12.56 -1.73
N GLN A 95 27.55 -13.82 -1.36
CA GLN A 95 26.45 -14.77 -1.38
C GLN A 95 25.47 -14.39 -0.27
N GLY A 96 24.28 -13.92 -0.66
CA GLY A 96 23.23 -13.59 0.28
C GLY A 96 22.82 -14.81 1.10
N ALA A 97 22.59 -14.62 2.40
CA ALA A 97 22.07 -15.68 3.26
C ALA A 97 20.55 -15.76 3.07
N PHE A 98 20.07 -16.63 2.17
CA PHE A 98 18.67 -17.06 2.22
C PHE A 98 18.52 -18.11 3.33
N PRO A 99 17.53 -18.04 4.23
CA PRO A 99 16.33 -17.18 4.24
C PRO A 99 16.42 -15.97 5.20
N GLU A 100 17.61 -15.42 5.46
CA GLU A 100 17.78 -14.34 6.44
C GLU A 100 17.25 -13.00 5.94
N HIS A 101 16.70 -12.21 6.87
CA HIS A 101 16.30 -10.84 6.60
C HIS A 101 17.53 -9.95 6.41
N THR A 102 17.58 -9.15 5.35
CA THR A 102 18.62 -8.16 5.06
C THR A 102 17.99 -6.82 4.69
N THR A 103 18.79 -5.76 4.56
CA THR A 103 18.33 -4.47 4.01
C THR A 103 17.75 -4.56 2.59
N SER A 104 17.92 -5.69 1.89
CA SER A 104 17.43 -5.91 0.52
C SER A 104 16.25 -6.87 0.45
N THR A 105 15.75 -7.35 1.60
CA THR A 105 14.69 -8.37 1.66
C THR A 105 13.40 -7.93 0.99
N PHE A 106 13.02 -6.66 1.10
CA PHE A 106 11.87 -6.14 0.36
C PHE A 106 12.00 -6.40 -1.16
N GLN A 107 13.15 -6.04 -1.75
CA GLN A 107 13.36 -6.15 -3.19
C GLN A 107 13.50 -7.60 -3.64
N THR A 108 14.16 -8.45 -2.86
CA THR A 108 14.33 -9.87 -3.19
C THR A 108 13.00 -10.62 -3.11
N ARG A 109 12.19 -10.37 -2.06
CA ARG A 109 10.83 -10.94 -1.94
C ARG A 109 9.89 -10.42 -3.02
N LEU A 110 9.96 -9.14 -3.35
CA LEU A 110 9.17 -8.59 -4.45
C LEU A 110 9.53 -9.29 -5.77
N ALA A 111 10.81 -9.52 -6.04
CA ALA A 111 11.25 -10.20 -7.25
C ALA A 111 10.75 -11.65 -7.35
N GLU A 112 10.59 -12.36 -6.22
CA GLU A 112 10.02 -13.71 -6.17
C GLU A 112 8.55 -13.75 -6.61
N ILE A 113 7.75 -12.75 -6.23
CA ILE A 113 6.31 -12.68 -6.52
C ILE A 113 5.96 -11.86 -7.77
N LEU A 114 6.96 -11.20 -8.35
CA LEU A 114 6.81 -10.27 -9.46
C LEU A 114 6.08 -10.87 -10.67
N PRO A 115 6.36 -12.11 -11.13
CA PRO A 115 5.65 -12.67 -12.28
C PRO A 115 4.14 -12.80 -12.07
N ASP A 116 3.70 -13.23 -10.88
CA ASP A 116 2.28 -13.34 -10.54
C ASP A 116 1.64 -11.94 -10.47
N ILE A 117 2.31 -10.95 -9.86
CA ILE A 117 1.81 -9.57 -9.77
C ILE A 117 1.67 -8.94 -11.16
N CYS A 118 2.66 -9.09 -12.04
CA CYS A 118 2.57 -8.60 -13.42
C CYS A 118 1.41 -9.23 -14.18
N ALA A 119 1.18 -10.54 -14.02
CA ALA A 119 0.07 -11.23 -14.65
C ALA A 119 -1.29 -10.72 -14.14
N ILE A 120 -1.41 -10.49 -12.84
CA ILE A 120 -2.61 -9.91 -12.22
C ILE A 120 -2.87 -8.52 -12.78
N ILE A 121 -1.91 -7.59 -12.65
CA ILE A 121 -2.07 -6.18 -13.06
C ILE A 121 -2.39 -6.07 -14.55
N SER A 122 -1.71 -6.86 -15.39
CA SER A 122 -1.95 -6.87 -16.84
C SER A 122 -3.37 -7.29 -17.19
N ASN A 123 -4.00 -8.17 -16.41
CA ASN A 123 -5.37 -8.61 -16.65
C ASN A 123 -6.40 -7.60 -16.09
N ILE A 124 -6.25 -7.17 -14.83
CA ILE A 124 -7.21 -6.25 -14.20
C ILE A 124 -7.25 -4.87 -14.86
N ASN A 125 -6.13 -4.42 -15.44
CA ASN A 125 -6.04 -3.14 -16.16
C ASN A 125 -6.16 -3.32 -17.68
N SER A 126 -6.51 -4.53 -18.15
CA SER A 126 -6.78 -4.78 -19.58
C SER A 126 -8.05 -4.06 -20.03
N ALA A 127 -8.09 -3.62 -21.29
CA ALA A 127 -9.32 -3.11 -21.90
C ALA A 127 -10.41 -4.18 -22.03
N ALA A 128 -10.01 -5.45 -22.01
CA ALA A 128 -10.90 -6.60 -21.94
C ALA A 128 -10.35 -7.57 -20.87
N PRO A 129 -10.68 -7.36 -19.58
CA PRO A 129 -10.30 -8.28 -18.53
C PRO A 129 -10.95 -9.66 -18.77
N ASP A 130 -10.16 -10.71 -18.66
CA ASP A 130 -10.63 -12.10 -18.73
C ASP A 130 -9.94 -12.87 -17.60
N LEU A 131 -10.29 -12.51 -16.36
CA LEU A 131 -9.78 -13.17 -15.17
C LEU A 131 -10.91 -13.97 -14.54
N LYS A 132 -10.85 -15.29 -14.67
CA LYS A 132 -11.89 -16.17 -14.14
C LYS A 132 -11.77 -16.24 -12.63
N TYR A 133 -12.89 -16.50 -11.98
CA TYR A 133 -12.94 -16.57 -10.52
C TYR A 133 -11.97 -17.60 -9.94
N LYS A 134 -11.80 -18.74 -10.63
CA LYS A 134 -10.80 -19.74 -10.24
C LYS A 134 -9.38 -19.17 -10.21
N ASP A 135 -8.99 -18.42 -11.24
CA ASP A 135 -7.66 -17.81 -11.34
C ASP A 135 -7.46 -16.75 -10.26
N VAL A 136 -8.50 -15.98 -9.91
CA VAL A 136 -8.50 -15.06 -8.77
C VAL A 136 -8.15 -15.78 -7.47
N LEU A 137 -8.79 -16.92 -7.19
CA LEU A 137 -8.53 -17.70 -5.98
C LEU A 137 -7.12 -18.32 -5.97
N GLU A 138 -6.64 -18.79 -7.12
CA GLU A 138 -5.28 -19.33 -7.25
C GLU A 138 -4.22 -18.23 -7.01
N PHE A 139 -4.41 -17.04 -7.56
CA PHE A 139 -3.53 -15.89 -7.30
C PHE A 139 -3.57 -15.42 -5.84
N ASP A 140 -4.75 -15.30 -5.23
CA ASP A 140 -4.89 -14.95 -3.81
C ASP A 140 -4.13 -15.93 -2.91
N ALA A 141 -4.30 -17.24 -3.14
CA ALA A 141 -3.62 -18.27 -2.37
C ALA A 141 -2.08 -18.15 -2.46
N LYS A 142 -1.54 -17.94 -3.66
CA LYS A 142 -0.10 -17.73 -3.88
C LYS A 142 0.41 -16.48 -3.17
N LEU A 143 -0.28 -15.35 -3.32
CA LEU A 143 0.12 -14.09 -2.69
C LEU A 143 0.08 -14.18 -1.15
N ARG A 144 -0.94 -14.82 -0.58
CA ARG A 144 -1.02 -15.08 0.87
C ARG A 144 0.11 -15.98 1.37
N GLN A 145 0.47 -17.01 0.60
CA GLN A 145 1.59 -17.89 0.94
C GLN A 145 2.91 -17.11 0.97
N SER A 146 3.15 -16.25 -0.02
CA SER A 146 4.36 -15.42 -0.10
C SER A 146 4.43 -14.38 1.01
N LEU A 147 3.30 -13.77 1.39
CA LEU A 147 3.23 -12.87 2.55
C LEU A 147 3.54 -13.60 3.86
N LYS A 148 2.98 -14.79 4.06
CA LYS A 148 3.25 -15.61 5.25
C LYS A 148 4.74 -15.98 5.36
N ALA A 149 5.37 -16.37 4.25
CA ALA A 149 6.79 -16.67 4.22
C ALA A 149 7.66 -15.43 4.52
N SER A 150 7.27 -14.27 3.99
CA SER A 150 7.98 -13.01 4.22
C SER A 150 7.88 -12.53 5.68
N LEU A 151 6.71 -12.66 6.29
CA LEU A 151 6.48 -12.31 7.69
C LEU A 151 7.31 -13.17 8.66
N ALA A 152 7.40 -14.49 8.40
CA ALA A 152 8.19 -15.40 9.23
C ALA A 152 9.69 -15.07 9.22
N CYS A 153 10.20 -14.60 8.08
CA CYS A 153 11.59 -14.14 7.94
C CYS A 153 11.87 -12.90 8.80
N VAL A 154 10.94 -11.93 8.82
CA VAL A 154 11.09 -10.66 9.56
C VAL A 154 10.96 -10.85 11.07
N SER A 155 9.98 -11.63 11.52
CA SER A 155 9.74 -11.85 12.97
C SER A 155 10.94 -12.43 13.71
N SER A 156 11.84 -13.11 12.99
CA SER A 156 13.01 -13.78 13.55
C SER A 156 14.17 -12.82 13.89
N ARG A 157 14.19 -11.58 13.37
CA ARG A 157 15.25 -10.57 13.61
C ARG A 157 14.77 -9.36 14.44
N ARG A 158 13.59 -9.42 15.08
CA ARG A 158 13.12 -8.31 15.92
C ARG A 158 14.17 -8.00 16.99
N ASN A 159 14.69 -6.77 16.99
CA ASN A 159 15.65 -6.35 17.99
C ASN A 159 14.95 -6.32 19.37
N PRO A 160 15.33 -7.16 20.34
CA PRO A 160 14.66 -7.23 21.64
C PRO A 160 14.85 -5.95 22.48
N VAL A 161 15.80 -5.08 22.10
CA VAL A 161 16.07 -3.79 22.75
C VAL A 161 15.08 -2.72 22.27
N ILE A 162 14.52 -2.87 21.07
CA ILE A 162 13.56 -1.95 20.47
C ILE A 162 12.20 -2.23 21.12
N GLY A 163 11.66 -1.22 21.82
CA GLY A 163 10.37 -1.31 22.49
C GLY A 163 9.25 -1.76 21.54
N PRO A 164 8.13 -2.28 22.07
CA PRO A 164 7.08 -2.86 21.23
C PRO A 164 6.42 -1.87 20.25
N LYS A 165 6.65 -0.57 20.43
CA LYS A 165 6.08 0.53 19.62
C LYS A 165 7.08 1.22 18.67
N SER A 166 8.36 0.84 18.65
CA SER A 166 9.34 1.50 17.76
C SER A 166 9.49 0.75 16.44
N LEU A 167 9.43 1.49 15.32
CA LEU A 167 9.68 0.97 13.98
C LEU A 167 11.18 0.88 13.71
N ASP A 168 11.64 -0.29 13.30
CA ASP A 168 12.96 -0.47 12.70
C ASP A 168 12.84 -0.67 11.17
N ARG A 169 13.98 -0.68 10.48
CA ARG A 169 14.03 -0.91 9.02
C ARG A 169 13.35 -2.23 8.61
N PRO A 170 13.61 -3.39 9.25
CA PRO A 170 12.87 -4.63 8.97
C PRO A 170 11.35 -4.50 9.02
N HIS A 171 10.81 -3.81 10.04
CA HIS A 171 9.36 -3.61 10.16
C HIS A 171 8.82 -2.74 9.03
N ILE A 172 9.54 -1.68 8.62
CA ILE A 172 9.14 -0.84 7.49
C ILE A 172 9.17 -1.63 6.17
N GLN A 173 10.21 -2.43 5.93
CA GLN A 173 10.32 -3.24 4.71
C GLN A 173 9.22 -4.30 4.61
N SER A 174 9.01 -5.04 5.70
CA SER A 174 7.89 -5.97 5.83
C SER A 174 6.56 -5.26 5.63
N SER A 175 6.44 -4.06 6.19
CA SER A 175 5.24 -3.28 6.10
C SER A 175 4.93 -2.86 4.66
N MET A 176 5.95 -2.39 3.95
CA MET A 176 5.86 -1.98 2.55
C MET A 176 5.39 -3.13 1.66
N LEU A 177 5.97 -4.32 1.86
CA LEU A 177 5.58 -5.52 1.10
C LEU A 177 4.13 -5.92 1.40
N GLN A 178 3.71 -5.88 2.67
CA GLN A 178 2.35 -6.21 3.07
C GLN A 178 1.31 -5.26 2.47
N LEU A 179 1.53 -3.95 2.56
CA LEU A 179 0.62 -2.96 1.98
C LEU A 179 0.50 -3.13 0.47
N PHE A 180 1.64 -3.30 -0.20
CA PHE A 180 1.67 -3.47 -1.65
C PHE A 180 0.92 -4.73 -2.10
N VAL A 181 1.25 -5.89 -1.53
CA VAL A 181 0.61 -7.15 -1.92
C VAL A 181 -0.88 -7.16 -1.56
N ARG A 182 -1.26 -6.62 -0.39
CA ARG A 182 -2.69 -6.48 -0.04
C ARG A 182 -3.41 -5.52 -0.98
N GLY A 183 -2.76 -4.47 -1.45
CA GLY A 183 -3.27 -3.59 -2.50
C GLY A 183 -3.52 -4.34 -3.82
N VAL A 184 -2.58 -5.20 -4.24
CA VAL A 184 -2.77 -6.10 -5.40
C VAL A 184 -3.96 -7.04 -5.17
N MET A 185 -4.07 -7.66 -3.99
CA MET A 185 -5.17 -8.56 -3.66
C MET A 185 -6.52 -7.83 -3.64
N LEU A 186 -6.57 -6.59 -3.13
CA LEU A 186 -7.78 -5.76 -3.22
C LEU A 186 -8.19 -5.59 -4.68
N ALA A 187 -7.27 -5.10 -5.52
CA ALA A 187 -7.54 -4.87 -6.93
C ALA A 187 -7.97 -6.15 -7.68
N LEU A 188 -7.35 -7.29 -7.34
CA LEU A 188 -7.68 -8.62 -7.85
C LEU A 188 -9.12 -9.04 -7.54
N HIS A 189 -9.58 -8.83 -6.31
CA HIS A 189 -10.92 -9.24 -5.88
C HIS A 189 -12.02 -8.21 -6.16
N CYS A 190 -11.67 -6.93 -6.39
CA CYS A 190 -12.62 -5.84 -6.58
C CYS A 190 -13.68 -6.14 -7.67
N HIS A 191 -13.30 -6.79 -8.77
CA HIS A 191 -14.25 -7.13 -9.84
C HIS A 191 -15.41 -8.02 -9.38
N TYR A 192 -15.12 -8.96 -8.47
CA TYR A 192 -16.11 -9.90 -7.92
C TYR A 192 -16.79 -9.40 -6.64
N PHE A 193 -16.26 -8.33 -6.03
CA PHE A 193 -16.83 -7.69 -4.84
C PHE A 193 -17.98 -6.72 -5.17
N MET A 194 -17.89 -6.03 -6.31
CA MET A 194 -18.74 -4.88 -6.63
C MET A 194 -20.15 -5.22 -7.15
N ASP A 195 -20.51 -6.50 -7.28
CA ASP A 195 -21.83 -6.96 -7.72
C ASP A 195 -22.59 -7.62 -6.55
N PRO A 196 -23.47 -6.87 -5.84
CA PRO A 196 -24.19 -7.38 -4.68
C PRO A 196 -25.08 -8.59 -4.96
N GLU A 197 -25.61 -8.70 -6.18
CA GLU A 197 -26.49 -9.82 -6.57
C GLU A 197 -25.71 -11.13 -6.69
N LYS A 198 -24.41 -11.05 -6.96
CA LYS A 198 -23.50 -12.21 -7.09
C LYS A 198 -22.68 -12.48 -5.84
N HIS A 199 -22.92 -11.77 -4.73
CA HIS A 199 -22.25 -12.01 -3.45
C HIS A 199 -22.31 -13.47 -2.97
N PRO A 200 -23.43 -14.19 -3.08
CA PRO A 200 -23.48 -15.61 -2.71
C PRO A 200 -22.51 -16.48 -3.50
N ASP A 201 -22.30 -16.16 -4.77
CA ASP A 201 -21.45 -16.94 -5.69
C ASP A 201 -19.95 -16.64 -5.50
N TYR A 202 -19.62 -15.46 -4.96
CA TYR A 202 -18.23 -14.98 -4.82
C TYR A 202 -17.83 -14.64 -3.38
N GLN A 203 -18.36 -15.40 -2.42
CA GLN A 203 -18.20 -15.14 -1.00
C GLN A 203 -16.72 -14.99 -0.58
N THR A 204 -15.80 -15.77 -1.16
CA THR A 204 -14.36 -15.67 -0.83
C THR A 204 -13.76 -14.33 -1.24
N SER A 205 -14.16 -13.76 -2.40
CA SER A 205 -13.70 -12.41 -2.79
C SER A 205 -14.21 -11.36 -1.83
N TYR A 206 -15.45 -11.53 -1.38
CA TYR A 206 -16.07 -10.63 -0.43
C TYR A 206 -15.27 -10.54 0.87
N TRP A 207 -14.93 -11.71 1.45
CA TRP A 207 -14.13 -11.78 2.67
C TRP A 207 -12.69 -11.32 2.46
N ALA A 208 -12.07 -11.65 1.32
CA ALA A 208 -10.71 -11.24 1.02
C ALA A 208 -10.57 -9.71 0.96
N VAL A 209 -11.55 -9.01 0.36
CA VAL A 209 -11.55 -7.54 0.31
C VAL A 209 -11.62 -6.92 1.70
N LEU A 210 -12.50 -7.42 2.56
CA LEU A 210 -12.65 -6.89 3.92
C LEU A 210 -11.44 -7.20 4.81
N ASP A 211 -10.90 -8.43 4.73
CA ASP A 211 -9.67 -8.84 5.43
C ASP A 211 -8.47 -7.95 5.03
N CYS A 212 -8.25 -7.76 3.72
CA CYS A 212 -7.18 -6.90 3.24
C CYS A 212 -7.38 -5.43 3.65
N SER A 213 -8.61 -4.94 3.64
CA SER A 213 -8.92 -3.55 4.01
C SER A 213 -8.67 -3.28 5.49
N LEU A 214 -9.11 -4.18 6.38
CA LEU A 214 -8.82 -4.07 7.82
C LEU A 214 -7.32 -4.15 8.10
N ALA A 215 -6.60 -5.06 7.42
CA ALA A 215 -5.17 -5.19 7.60
C ALA A 215 -4.40 -3.93 7.16
N ILE A 216 -4.78 -3.31 6.03
CA ILE A 216 -4.18 -2.06 5.54
C ILE A 216 -4.38 -0.92 6.55
N LEU A 217 -5.61 -0.74 7.07
CA LEU A 217 -5.89 0.32 8.04
C LEU A 217 -5.21 0.05 9.40
N GLY A 218 -5.20 -1.20 9.85
CA GLY A 218 -4.50 -1.60 11.07
C GLY A 218 -3.00 -1.30 11.00
N GLN A 219 -2.43 -1.47 9.81
CA GLN A 219 -1.03 -1.18 9.57
C GLN A 219 -0.72 0.31 9.52
N GLN A 220 -1.57 1.13 8.88
CA GLN A 220 -1.46 2.59 8.93
C GLN A 220 -1.42 3.08 10.39
N ARG A 221 -2.35 2.58 11.22
CA ARG A 221 -2.40 2.93 12.64
C ARG A 221 -1.12 2.53 13.37
N GLN A 222 -0.63 1.31 13.17
CA GLN A 222 0.62 0.87 13.80
C GLN A 222 1.80 1.78 13.45
N ILE A 223 1.87 2.23 12.19
CA ILE A 223 2.95 3.10 11.72
C ILE A 223 2.83 4.49 12.33
N TYR A 224 1.60 5.00 12.42
CA TYR A 224 1.31 6.29 13.04
C TYR A 224 1.59 6.27 14.56
N ASP A 225 1.15 5.22 15.27
CA ASP A 225 1.39 5.06 16.72
C ASP A 225 2.88 4.94 17.07
N ALA A 226 3.69 4.53 16.09
CA ALA A 226 5.13 4.36 16.23
C ALA A 226 5.94 5.64 15.96
N ASN A 227 5.29 6.81 15.84
CA ASN A 227 5.86 8.15 15.59
C ASN A 227 6.96 8.63 16.59
N SER A 228 7.42 7.77 17.50
CA SER A 228 8.64 7.96 18.31
C SER A 228 9.90 7.31 17.68
N SER A 229 9.83 6.77 16.46
CA SER A 229 10.96 6.11 15.78
C SER A 229 11.97 7.08 15.17
N GLU A 230 13.24 6.68 15.13
CA GLU A 230 14.36 7.45 14.54
C GLU A 230 14.24 7.71 13.01
N LEU A 231 13.34 7.01 12.31
CA LEU A 231 13.15 7.11 10.86
C LEU A 231 11.93 7.99 10.52
N PRO A 232 12.06 8.96 9.59
CA PRO A 232 10.91 9.67 9.06
C PRO A 232 9.96 8.68 8.34
N THR A 233 8.75 8.50 8.85
CA THR A 233 7.70 7.63 8.28
C THR A 233 6.75 8.36 7.33
N THR A 234 6.92 9.68 7.17
CA THR A 234 6.03 10.54 6.35
C THR A 234 5.96 10.07 4.90
N TRP A 235 7.11 9.82 4.26
CA TRP A 235 7.17 9.34 2.87
C TRP A 235 6.42 8.00 2.68
N PHE A 236 6.43 7.15 3.70
CA PHE A 236 5.77 5.84 3.68
C PHE A 236 4.25 6.02 3.70
N ASN A 237 3.75 6.98 4.47
CA ASN A 237 2.34 7.33 4.47
C ASN A 237 1.93 8.02 3.17
N ASP A 238 2.76 8.93 2.65
CA ASP A 238 2.51 9.65 1.40
C ASP A 238 2.29 8.69 0.22
N ILE A 239 3.18 7.70 0.05
CA ILE A 239 3.10 6.75 -1.07
C ILE A 239 1.90 5.78 -0.95
N ASN A 240 1.39 5.55 0.26
CA ASN A 240 0.32 4.57 0.54
C ASN A 240 -1.04 5.18 0.85
N GLN A 241 -1.18 6.51 0.89
CA GLN A 241 -2.43 7.17 1.24
C GLN A 241 -3.64 6.68 0.43
N GLY A 242 -3.48 6.50 -0.89
CA GLY A 242 -4.55 6.01 -1.76
C GLY A 242 -5.10 4.66 -1.29
N SER A 243 -4.21 3.75 -0.87
CA SER A 243 -4.57 2.43 -0.34
C SER A 243 -5.40 2.53 0.94
N TYR A 244 -5.07 3.47 1.83
CA TYR A 244 -5.81 3.68 3.09
C TYR A 244 -7.26 4.11 2.82
N PHE A 245 -7.47 5.08 1.92
CA PHE A 245 -8.82 5.56 1.60
C PHE A 245 -9.65 4.57 0.78
N ILE A 246 -9.02 3.78 -0.10
CA ILE A 246 -9.69 2.66 -0.79
C ILE A 246 -10.12 1.59 0.22
N ALA A 247 -9.24 1.20 1.15
CA ALA A 247 -9.57 0.26 2.22
C ALA A 247 -10.74 0.77 3.09
N ALA A 248 -10.72 2.05 3.45
CA ALA A 248 -11.79 2.67 4.22
C ALA A 248 -13.14 2.67 3.49
N ALA A 249 -13.14 2.84 2.16
CA ALA A 249 -14.35 2.73 1.36
C ALA A 249 -14.93 1.30 1.39
N HIS A 250 -14.10 0.27 1.30
CA HIS A 250 -14.56 -1.11 1.44
C HIS A 250 -15.08 -1.42 2.85
N VAL A 251 -14.40 -0.93 3.90
CA VAL A 251 -14.86 -1.08 5.29
C VAL A 251 -16.21 -0.38 5.49
N THR A 252 -16.40 0.81 4.92
CA THR A 252 -17.68 1.53 4.93
C THR A 252 -18.81 0.68 4.34
N LEU A 253 -18.57 0.04 3.19
CA LEU A 253 -19.54 -0.86 2.56
C LEU A 253 -19.80 -2.10 3.42
N GLY A 254 -18.75 -2.71 3.99
CA GLY A 254 -18.86 -3.85 4.88
C GLY A 254 -19.68 -3.56 6.14
N ILE A 255 -19.51 -2.39 6.75
CA ILE A 255 -20.31 -1.93 7.90
C ILE A 255 -21.77 -1.74 7.47
N LYS A 256 -22.00 -1.00 6.37
CA LYS A 256 -23.35 -0.71 5.87
C LYS A 256 -24.14 -1.98 5.58
N HIS A 257 -23.49 -3.01 5.06
CA HIS A 257 -24.12 -4.30 4.73
C HIS A 257 -24.11 -5.30 5.89
N GLY A 258 -23.70 -4.91 7.11
CA GLY A 258 -23.70 -5.81 8.28
C GLY A 258 -22.74 -7.01 8.14
N SER A 259 -21.71 -6.88 7.32
CA SER A 259 -20.88 -8.00 6.89
C SER A 259 -19.84 -8.44 7.89
N PHE A 260 -19.39 -7.54 8.78
CA PHE A 260 -18.55 -7.90 9.91
C PHE A 260 -19.31 -8.64 11.02
N LEU A 261 -20.64 -8.70 10.92
CA LEU A 261 -21.51 -9.39 11.87
C LEU A 261 -21.97 -10.78 11.34
N SER A 262 -21.48 -11.20 10.17
CA SER A 262 -21.85 -12.46 9.53
C SER A 262 -20.63 -13.19 8.92
N GLY A 263 -20.77 -14.48 8.61
CA GLY A 263 -19.75 -15.26 7.90
C GLY A 263 -18.48 -15.62 8.71
N PRO A 264 -17.35 -15.98 8.04
CA PRO A 264 -16.11 -16.39 8.68
C PRO A 264 -15.49 -15.33 9.58
N MET A 265 -15.72 -14.04 9.31
CA MET A 265 -15.25 -12.95 10.18
C MET A 265 -16.01 -12.90 11.51
N ALA A 266 -17.24 -13.41 11.57
CA ALA A 266 -17.98 -13.56 12.83
C ALA A 266 -17.37 -14.64 13.76
N LEU A 267 -16.55 -15.56 13.23
CA LEU A 267 -15.78 -16.52 14.05
C LEU A 267 -14.68 -15.83 14.87
N ILE A 268 -14.31 -14.60 14.51
CA ILE A 268 -13.43 -13.71 15.27
C ILE A 268 -14.23 -12.96 16.37
N GLY A 269 -15.57 -13.07 16.37
CA GLY A 269 -16.51 -12.50 17.37
C GLY A 269 -17.02 -11.09 17.03
N SER A 270 -17.68 -10.42 18.00
CA SER A 270 -18.08 -8.99 17.89
C SER A 270 -16.90 -8.05 17.63
N SER A 271 -15.68 -8.55 17.86
CA SER A 271 -14.42 -7.85 17.67
C SER A 271 -14.15 -7.37 16.25
N ALA A 272 -14.66 -8.04 15.19
CA ALA A 272 -14.37 -7.63 13.81
C ALA A 272 -15.06 -6.31 13.44
N ASN A 273 -16.33 -6.16 13.84
CA ASN A 273 -17.08 -4.93 13.65
C ASN A 273 -16.56 -3.79 14.54
N GLU A 274 -16.22 -4.11 15.80
CA GLU A 274 -15.56 -3.17 16.71
C GLU A 274 -14.21 -2.70 16.15
N THR A 275 -13.40 -3.62 15.61
CA THR A 275 -12.12 -3.32 14.95
C THR A 275 -12.32 -2.43 13.73
N ALA A 276 -13.34 -2.70 12.89
CA ALA A 276 -13.66 -1.88 11.73
C ALA A 276 -13.94 -0.42 12.14
N TRP A 277 -14.80 -0.21 13.13
CA TRP A 277 -15.10 1.14 13.65
C TRP A 277 -13.88 1.81 14.27
N MET A 278 -13.13 1.07 15.10
CA MET A 278 -11.91 1.57 15.72
C MET A 278 -10.87 2.04 14.68
N LEU A 279 -10.72 1.30 13.57
CA LEU A 279 -9.78 1.65 12.50
C LEU A 279 -10.29 2.84 11.67
N MET A 280 -11.60 2.94 11.42
CA MET A 280 -12.20 4.10 10.76
C MET A 280 -12.03 5.37 11.59
N ASP A 281 -12.20 5.27 12.91
CA ASP A 281 -11.96 6.37 13.86
C ASP A 281 -10.49 6.79 13.90
N SER A 282 -9.58 5.81 13.92
CA SER A 282 -8.14 6.06 13.83
C SER A 282 -7.78 6.77 12.52
N LEU A 283 -8.33 6.35 11.39
CA LEU A 283 -8.12 7.03 10.11
C LEU A 283 -8.66 8.46 10.12
N ALA A 284 -9.82 8.72 10.72
CA ALA A 284 -10.36 10.07 10.87
C ALA A 284 -9.40 10.97 11.64
N SER A 285 -8.94 10.53 12.81
CA SER A 285 -7.99 11.28 13.63
C SER A 285 -6.66 11.53 12.91
N ILE A 286 -6.07 10.49 12.29
CA ILE A 286 -4.79 10.62 11.57
C ILE A 286 -4.92 11.60 10.39
N SER A 287 -6.00 11.49 9.62
CA SER A 287 -6.21 12.35 8.45
C SER A 287 -6.60 13.79 8.81
N GLU A 288 -7.21 14.01 9.98
CA GLU A 288 -7.47 15.33 10.55
C GLU A 288 -6.16 16.05 10.90
N GLU A 289 -5.21 15.36 11.53
CA GLU A 289 -3.91 15.96 11.87
C GLU A 289 -3.11 16.36 10.64
N ASP A 290 -3.16 15.54 9.60
CA ASP A 290 -2.39 15.74 8.38
C ASP A 290 -3.10 16.63 7.34
N VAL A 291 -4.33 17.07 7.59
CA VAL A 291 -5.19 17.81 6.64
C VAL A 291 -4.51 19.06 6.05
N GLY A 292 -3.65 19.74 6.82
CA GLY A 292 -2.97 20.96 6.44
C GLY A 292 -1.72 20.77 5.59
N ARG A 293 -1.25 19.53 5.38
CA ARG A 293 0.02 19.27 4.67
C ARG A 293 -0.02 19.62 3.20
N SER A 294 -1.15 19.37 2.53
CA SER A 294 -1.35 19.70 1.12
C SER A 294 -2.84 19.72 0.75
N VAL A 295 -3.15 20.29 -0.42
CA VAL A 295 -4.51 20.27 -0.98
C VAL A 295 -5.04 18.84 -1.14
N GLU A 296 -4.17 17.87 -1.40
CA GLU A 296 -4.59 16.48 -1.60
C GLU A 296 -4.97 15.79 -0.28
N TYR A 297 -4.23 16.07 0.80
CA TYR A 297 -4.61 15.64 2.15
C TYR A 297 -5.97 16.21 2.55
N PHE A 298 -6.19 17.51 2.29
CA PHE A 298 -7.48 18.16 2.53
C PHE A 298 -8.65 17.50 1.76
N LYS A 299 -8.48 17.26 0.46
CA LYS A 299 -9.52 16.62 -0.37
C LYS A 299 -9.87 15.23 0.16
N ARG A 300 -8.87 14.42 0.49
CA ARG A 300 -9.06 13.06 1.00
C ARG A 300 -9.73 13.03 2.36
N TYR A 301 -9.24 13.83 3.31
CA TYR A 301 -9.86 13.99 4.63
C TYR A 301 -11.33 14.41 4.50
N SER A 302 -11.61 15.47 3.75
CA SER A 302 -12.98 16.00 3.59
C SER A 302 -13.92 14.96 2.98
N ALA A 303 -13.49 14.28 1.91
CA ALA A 303 -14.28 13.27 1.23
C ALA A 303 -14.50 12.02 2.09
N PHE A 304 -13.55 11.67 2.94
CA PHE A 304 -13.66 10.56 3.88
C PHE A 304 -14.56 10.91 5.07
N TYR A 305 -14.29 12.03 5.76
CA TYR A 305 -14.95 12.41 7.00
C TYR A 305 -16.46 12.62 6.82
N GLN A 306 -16.87 13.24 5.71
CA GLN A 306 -18.31 13.36 5.38
C GLN A 306 -19.01 11.99 5.28
N ARG A 307 -18.37 11.02 4.62
CA ARG A 307 -18.94 9.67 4.47
C ARG A 307 -18.91 8.90 5.79
N TYR A 308 -17.85 9.06 6.57
CA TYR A 308 -17.72 8.48 7.90
C TYR A 308 -18.82 8.96 8.84
N ALA A 309 -19.03 10.28 8.97
CA ALA A 309 -20.09 10.85 9.81
C ALA A 309 -21.49 10.42 9.35
N THR A 310 -21.72 10.39 8.02
CA THR A 310 -23.00 9.92 7.46
C THR A 310 -23.24 8.44 7.78
N LEU A 311 -22.20 7.60 7.69
CA LEU A 311 -22.28 6.18 8.04
C LEU A 311 -22.59 5.98 9.52
N GLN A 312 -21.94 6.75 10.42
CA GLN A 312 -22.22 6.71 11.85
C GLN A 312 -23.68 7.05 12.15
N ALA A 313 -24.20 8.13 11.57
CA ALA A 313 -25.61 8.51 11.74
C ALA A 313 -26.55 7.43 11.21
N LEU A 314 -26.27 6.89 10.02
CA LEU A 314 -27.09 5.83 9.41
C LEU A 314 -27.18 4.59 10.30
N VAL A 315 -26.04 4.11 10.81
CA VAL A 315 -25.98 2.89 11.64
C VAL A 315 -26.62 3.11 13.02
N ASN A 316 -26.52 4.32 13.56
CA ASN A 316 -27.10 4.68 14.86
C ASN A 316 -28.58 5.11 14.78
N GLY A 317 -29.20 5.11 13.59
CA GLY A 317 -30.58 5.56 13.38
C GLY A 317 -30.78 7.07 13.54
N GLY A 318 -29.70 7.86 13.39
CA GLY A 318 -29.72 9.31 13.42
C GLY A 318 -30.04 9.94 12.07
N ASP A 319 -30.13 11.28 12.05
CA ASP A 319 -30.38 12.05 10.84
C ASP A 319 -29.10 12.21 10.00
N THR A 320 -29.09 11.56 8.84
CA THR A 320 -27.96 11.60 7.90
C THR A 320 -27.75 12.98 7.26
N GLU A 321 -28.79 13.79 7.11
CA GLU A 321 -28.66 15.13 6.54
C GLU A 321 -28.01 16.07 7.56
N GLN A 322 -28.48 16.02 8.80
CA GLN A 322 -27.87 16.76 9.91
C GLN A 322 -26.39 16.36 10.09
N ALA A 323 -26.09 15.07 10.09
CA ALA A 323 -24.71 14.58 10.24
C ALA A 323 -23.77 15.08 9.12
N ARG A 324 -24.25 15.22 7.88
CA ARG A 324 -23.45 15.82 6.79
C ARG A 324 -23.20 17.31 7.02
N ASN A 325 -24.19 18.04 7.50
CA ASN A 325 -24.06 19.47 7.79
C ASN A 325 -23.06 19.69 8.93
N ASP A 326 -23.18 18.92 10.02
CA ASP A 326 -22.25 18.96 11.15
C ASP A 326 -20.82 18.59 10.72
N ALA A 327 -20.67 17.57 9.86
CA ALA A 327 -19.38 17.19 9.32
C ALA A 327 -18.76 18.28 8.43
N PHE A 328 -19.57 18.99 7.65
CA PHE A 328 -19.10 20.13 6.84
C PHE A 328 -18.57 21.25 7.73
N GLU A 329 -19.32 21.65 8.76
CA GLU A 329 -18.89 22.67 9.72
C GLU A 329 -17.60 22.27 10.46
N HIS A 330 -17.49 20.99 10.87
CA HIS A 330 -16.27 20.47 11.50
C HIS A 330 -15.05 20.55 10.57
N ILE A 331 -15.20 20.16 9.30
CA ILE A 331 -14.12 20.26 8.31
C ILE A 331 -13.66 21.71 8.14
N ILE A 332 -14.58 22.67 8.01
CA ILE A 332 -14.24 24.09 7.89
C ILE A 332 -13.49 24.59 9.12
N LYS A 333 -13.92 24.20 10.31
CA LYS A 333 -13.26 24.55 11.56
C LYS A 333 -11.82 24.03 11.60
N VAL A 334 -11.63 22.72 11.39
CA VAL A 334 -10.32 22.05 11.38
C VAL A 334 -9.37 22.73 10.40
N VAL A 335 -9.83 23.01 9.18
CA VAL A 335 -9.01 23.65 8.13
C VAL A 335 -8.63 25.07 8.52
N SER A 336 -9.55 25.82 9.13
CA SER A 336 -9.30 27.18 9.60
C SER A 336 -8.23 27.20 10.71
N GLU A 337 -8.31 26.27 11.65
CA GLU A 337 -7.33 26.10 12.73
C GLU A 337 -5.94 25.75 12.16
N LYS A 338 -5.86 24.80 11.22
CA LYS A 338 -4.60 24.41 10.58
C LYS A 338 -4.01 25.51 9.69
N ALA A 339 -4.84 26.29 9.02
CA ALA A 339 -4.39 27.44 8.25
C ALA A 339 -3.77 28.53 9.17
N ALA A 340 -4.35 28.75 10.35
CA ALA A 340 -3.82 29.69 11.34
C ALA A 340 -2.48 29.24 11.93
N GLU A 341 -2.26 27.93 12.10
CA GLU A 341 -0.96 27.36 12.53
C GLU A 341 0.14 27.57 11.48
N LEU A 342 -0.19 27.41 10.19
CA LEU A 342 0.77 27.52 9.08
C LEU A 342 1.10 28.96 8.69
N TYR A 343 0.13 29.88 8.86
CA TYR A 343 0.27 31.29 8.55
C TYR A 343 -0.08 32.16 9.77
N PRO A 344 0.74 32.12 10.84
CA PRO A 344 0.54 33.01 11.97
C PRO A 344 0.63 34.45 11.47
N SER A 345 -0.44 35.22 11.65
CA SER A 345 -0.50 36.61 11.16
C SER A 345 0.72 37.40 11.64
N PRO A 346 1.50 38.03 10.74
CA PRO A 346 2.62 38.89 11.14
C PRO A 346 2.15 40.24 11.73
N PHE A 347 0.84 40.48 11.83
CA PHE A 347 0.29 41.80 12.18
C PHE A 347 -0.69 41.73 13.35
N TYR A 348 -0.27 41.23 14.51
CA TYR A 348 -0.80 41.68 15.81
C TYR A 348 0.28 41.46 16.88
N GLY A 349 1.08 42.50 17.10
CA GLY A 349 2.02 42.66 18.21
C GLY A 349 1.99 44.09 18.68
#